data_AF-A0A7C1HTL1-F1
#
_entry.id   AF-A0A7C1HTL1-F1
#
_cell.length_a   1.000
_cell.length_b   1.000
_cell.length_c   1.000
_cell.angle_alpha   90.00
_cell.angle_beta   90.00
_cell.angle_gamma   90.00
#
_symmetry.space_group_name_H-M   'P 1'
#
loop_
_entity.id
_entity.type
_entity.pdbx_description
1 polymer ?
#
loop_
_entity_poly.entity_id
_entity_poly.type
_entity_poly.pdbx_seq_one_letter_code
_entity_poly.pdbx_strand_id
1 'polypeptide(L)'
;IAADTLRAQLDRHPQTEIGGFWHKQIYPHQMWLDGLYMGGPFLAQYAATFGRPEDFDLVVRWFVNMEKVSRDPESGLLYHGWDESRQQRWADPVTGQSSHFWGRGMGWYGMALVDVLDFIPEDHPGRDSILAIVRRMAGAIVRVQDEETGVWYQVLDQGDREGNFLEGSVSAMFSCFLLKAINKGYIDRNEYEEAAVRAYDGMVEHLVSTRENGTIVISPVCQVGGLGGNPYRDGSYEYYINERQRDNDPKATGPFIMAGIQYDMLME
;
A
#
# COMPACT_ATOMS: atom_id res chain seq x y z
N ILE A 1 5.91 18.15 21.29
CA ILE A 1 6.63 19.06 20.36
C ILE A 1 6.84 18.42 18.99
N ALA A 2 7.65 17.36 18.82
CA ALA A 2 7.92 16.82 17.48
C ALA A 2 6.67 16.28 16.76
N ALA A 3 5.88 15.44 17.43
CA ALA A 3 4.61 14.93 16.89
C ALA A 3 3.61 16.08 16.60
N ASP A 4 3.49 17.04 17.52
CA ASP A 4 2.63 18.21 17.34
C ASP A 4 3.02 19.03 16.09
N THR A 5 4.31 19.18 15.81
CA THR A 5 4.79 19.87 14.60
C THR A 5 4.33 19.16 13.33
N LEU A 6 4.44 17.82 13.28
CA LEU A 6 3.97 17.03 12.14
C LEU A 6 2.44 17.09 12.01
N ARG A 7 1.71 16.99 13.12
CA ARG A 7 0.26 17.12 13.14
C ARG A 7 -0.20 18.50 12.68
N ALA A 8 0.49 19.57 13.07
CA ALA A 8 0.17 20.95 12.68
C ALA A 8 0.35 21.20 11.17
N GLN A 9 1.15 20.38 10.47
CA GLN A 9 1.20 20.41 9.01
C GLN A 9 -0.13 19.93 8.42
N LEU A 10 -0.71 18.85 8.95
CA LEU A 10 -1.94 18.25 8.44
C LEU A 10 -3.18 19.14 8.62
N ASP A 11 -3.18 20.05 9.60
CA ASP A 11 -4.26 21.06 9.74
C ASP A 11 -4.36 22.01 8.54
N ARG A 12 -3.24 22.21 7.82
CA ARG A 12 -3.15 23.15 6.68
C ARG A 12 -2.78 22.46 5.37
N HIS A 13 -2.65 21.13 5.39
CA HIS A 13 -2.27 20.37 4.21
C HIS A 13 -3.46 20.36 3.24
N PRO A 14 -3.25 20.72 1.95
CA PRO A 14 -4.35 20.86 1.02
C PRO A 14 -5.05 19.52 0.76
N GLN A 15 -6.35 19.58 0.53
CA GLN A 15 -7.20 18.42 0.27
C GLN A 15 -7.88 18.55 -1.09
N THR A 16 -8.27 17.40 -1.65
CA THR A 16 -9.17 17.32 -2.81
C THR A 16 -10.59 17.74 -2.41
N GLU A 17 -11.44 18.06 -3.40
CA GLU A 17 -12.83 18.45 -3.15
C GLU A 17 -13.64 17.32 -2.50
N ILE A 18 -13.38 16.08 -2.91
CA ILE A 18 -14.06 14.92 -2.32
C ILE A 18 -13.60 14.63 -0.88
N GLY A 19 -12.46 15.19 -0.46
CA GLY A 19 -11.84 14.94 0.83
C GLY A 19 -10.74 13.87 0.74
N GLY A 20 -9.58 14.21 1.30
CA GLY A 20 -8.35 13.44 1.21
C GLY A 20 -7.17 14.35 0.86
N PHE A 21 -6.00 14.09 1.44
CA PHE A 21 -4.85 14.99 1.27
C PHE A 21 -4.23 14.88 -0.11
N TRP A 22 -3.82 16.03 -0.68
CA TRP A 22 -2.92 16.03 -1.81
C TRP A 22 -1.63 15.31 -1.45
N HIS A 23 -1.07 14.53 -2.38
CA HIS A 23 0.14 13.78 -2.13
C HIS A 23 1.29 14.70 -1.72
N LYS A 24 1.45 15.85 -2.42
CA LYS A 24 2.36 16.96 -2.06
C LYS A 24 1.83 18.28 -2.61
N GLN A 25 2.33 19.40 -2.09
CA GLN A 25 2.00 20.73 -2.64
C GLN A 25 2.36 20.87 -4.14
N ILE A 26 3.43 20.20 -4.58
CA ILE A 26 3.86 20.16 -5.99
C ILE A 26 3.03 19.21 -6.87
N TYR A 27 2.13 18.44 -6.27
CA TYR A 27 1.20 17.52 -6.94
C TYR A 27 -0.24 17.93 -6.58
N PRO A 28 -0.69 19.09 -7.09
CA PRO A 28 -2.00 19.60 -6.75
C PRO A 28 -3.08 18.64 -7.23
N HIS A 29 -4.16 18.54 -6.45
CA HIS A 29 -5.36 17.73 -6.74
C HIS A 29 -5.13 16.21 -6.81
N GLN A 30 -3.94 15.73 -6.45
CA GLN A 30 -3.58 14.32 -6.62
C GLN A 30 -3.59 13.56 -5.30
N MET A 31 -4.28 12.41 -5.25
CA MET A 31 -4.13 11.41 -4.19
C MET A 31 -3.37 10.20 -4.73
N TRP A 32 -2.33 9.77 -4.01
CA TRP A 32 -1.58 8.56 -4.34
C TRP A 32 -1.70 7.58 -3.18
N LEU A 33 -1.74 6.29 -3.48
CA LEU A 33 -1.93 5.23 -2.48
C LEU A 33 -0.89 5.29 -1.35
N ASP A 34 0.36 5.61 -1.71
CA ASP A 34 1.49 5.80 -0.79
C ASP A 34 1.14 6.79 0.33
N GLY A 35 0.44 7.87 0.00
CA GLY A 35 0.10 8.95 0.95
C GLY A 35 -0.72 8.45 2.13
N LEU A 36 -1.54 7.41 1.95
CA LEU A 36 -2.36 6.85 3.02
C LEU A 36 -1.51 6.19 4.11
N TYR A 37 -0.40 5.54 3.77
CA TYR A 37 0.51 5.01 4.79
C TYR A 37 1.32 6.11 5.46
N MET A 38 1.75 7.12 4.70
CA MET A 38 2.58 8.19 5.27
C MET A 38 1.81 9.08 6.25
N GLY A 39 0.52 9.30 6.01
CA GLY A 39 -0.31 10.19 6.82
C GLY A 39 -1.35 9.50 7.69
N GLY A 40 -1.98 8.43 7.20
CA GLY A 40 -3.14 7.78 7.82
C GLY A 40 -2.85 7.18 9.19
N PRO A 41 -1.95 6.18 9.31
CA PRO A 41 -1.55 5.59 10.59
C PRO A 41 -1.05 6.64 11.59
N PHE A 42 -0.24 7.61 11.16
CA PHE A 42 0.22 8.70 12.02
C PHE A 42 -0.95 9.51 12.57
N LEU A 43 -1.89 9.92 11.70
CA LEU A 43 -3.04 10.73 12.11
C LEU A 43 -3.96 9.96 13.05
N ALA A 44 -4.25 8.68 12.76
CA ALA A 44 -5.08 7.82 13.60
C ALA A 44 -4.43 7.59 14.98
N GLN A 45 -3.12 7.31 15.02
CA GLN A 45 -2.40 7.13 16.27
C GLN A 45 -2.34 8.43 17.09
N TYR A 46 -2.10 9.57 16.43
CA TYR A 46 -2.10 10.87 17.09
C TYR A 46 -3.47 11.16 17.70
N ALA A 47 -4.55 10.88 16.97
CA ALA A 47 -5.92 11.04 17.43
C ALA A 47 -6.21 10.24 18.72
N ALA A 48 -5.84 8.96 18.73
CA ALA A 48 -5.99 8.09 19.89
C ALA A 48 -5.15 8.55 21.09
N THR A 49 -3.91 8.99 20.83
CA THR A 49 -2.94 9.34 21.88
C THR A 49 -3.25 10.68 22.56
N PHE A 50 -3.69 11.66 21.77
CA PHE A 50 -3.85 13.05 22.23
C PHE A 50 -5.31 13.51 22.30
N GLY A 51 -6.28 12.60 22.11
CA GLY A 51 -7.69 12.88 22.28
C GLY A 51 -8.27 13.80 21.20
N ARG A 52 -8.03 13.47 19.92
CA ARG A 52 -8.59 14.18 18.76
C ARG A 52 -9.55 13.31 17.95
N PRO A 53 -10.71 12.93 18.51
CA PRO A 53 -11.60 11.96 17.86
C PRO A 53 -12.09 12.40 16.47
N GLU A 54 -12.14 13.71 16.20
CA GLU A 54 -12.51 14.24 14.87
C GLU A 54 -11.55 13.84 13.75
N ASP A 55 -10.30 13.50 14.09
CA ASP A 55 -9.31 13.06 13.11
C ASP A 55 -9.60 11.64 12.60
N PHE A 56 -10.38 10.82 13.33
CA PHE A 56 -10.78 9.50 12.84
C PHE A 56 -11.75 9.59 11.64
N ASP A 57 -12.69 10.54 11.66
CA ASP A 57 -13.58 10.80 10.53
C ASP A 57 -12.79 11.20 9.28
N LEU A 58 -11.75 12.01 9.47
CA LEU A 58 -10.85 12.42 8.40
C LEU A 58 -10.08 11.22 7.81
N VAL A 59 -9.52 10.36 8.67
CA VAL A 59 -8.85 9.13 8.25
C VAL A 59 -9.81 8.24 7.46
N VAL A 60 -10.98 7.91 8.02
CA VAL A 60 -11.96 7.04 7.35
C VAL A 60 -12.35 7.60 5.98
N ARG A 61 -12.71 8.89 5.93
CA ARG A 61 -13.11 9.54 4.68
C ARG A 61 -12.00 9.47 3.63
N TRP A 62 -10.74 9.68 4.03
CA TRP A 62 -9.61 9.64 3.11
C TRP A 62 -9.43 8.25 2.47
N PHE A 63 -9.50 7.19 3.27
CA PHE A 63 -9.38 5.81 2.76
C PHE A 63 -10.56 5.40 1.89
N VAL A 64 -11.79 5.72 2.31
CA VAL A 64 -13.02 5.39 1.55
C VAL A 64 -13.05 6.13 0.22
N ASN A 65 -12.70 7.41 0.20
CA ASN A 65 -12.66 8.18 -1.03
C ASN A 65 -11.55 7.71 -1.96
N MET A 66 -10.37 7.38 -1.44
CA MET A 66 -9.31 6.82 -2.27
C MET A 66 -9.75 5.50 -2.92
N GLU A 67 -10.36 4.58 -2.17
CA GLU A 67 -10.87 3.32 -2.75
C GLU A 67 -11.91 3.61 -3.84
N LYS A 68 -12.86 4.50 -3.57
CA LYS A 68 -13.92 4.86 -4.52
C LYS A 68 -13.39 5.35 -5.87
N VAL A 69 -12.32 6.15 -5.88
CA VAL A 69 -11.81 6.78 -7.10
C VAL A 69 -10.69 6.03 -7.78
N SER A 70 -9.98 5.15 -7.08
CA SER A 70 -8.81 4.44 -7.62
C SER A 70 -9.06 2.96 -7.88
N ARG A 71 -10.11 2.35 -7.31
CA ARG A 71 -10.39 0.93 -7.50
C ARG A 71 -10.94 0.66 -8.90
N ASP A 72 -10.34 -0.30 -9.56
CA ASP A 72 -10.87 -0.94 -10.75
C ASP A 72 -11.99 -1.92 -10.36
N PRO A 73 -13.21 -1.79 -10.91
CA PRO A 73 -14.32 -2.65 -10.55
C PRO A 73 -14.15 -4.10 -11.01
N GLU A 74 -13.34 -4.38 -12.03
CA GLU A 74 -13.15 -5.72 -12.58
C GLU A 74 -12.15 -6.55 -11.75
N SER A 75 -10.90 -6.07 -11.63
CA SER A 75 -9.84 -6.75 -10.88
C SER A 75 -9.98 -6.54 -9.36
N GLY A 76 -10.59 -5.43 -8.94
CA GLY A 76 -10.59 -4.98 -7.55
C GLY A 76 -9.28 -4.36 -7.08
N LEU A 77 -8.26 -4.27 -7.94
CA LEU A 77 -7.00 -3.58 -7.68
C LEU A 77 -7.18 -2.06 -7.73
N LEU A 78 -6.25 -1.31 -7.13
CA LEU A 78 -6.29 0.15 -7.07
C LEU A 78 -5.15 0.74 -7.90
N TYR A 79 -5.48 1.70 -8.76
CA TYR A 79 -4.50 2.47 -9.51
C TYR A 79 -3.62 3.30 -8.56
N HIS A 80 -2.33 3.41 -8.88
CA HIS A 80 -1.32 4.05 -8.02
C HIS A 80 -1.69 5.49 -7.62
N GLY A 81 -2.13 6.30 -8.60
CA GLY A 81 -2.49 7.69 -8.38
C GLY A 81 -3.80 8.07 -9.04
N TRP A 82 -4.43 9.09 -8.49
CA TRP A 82 -5.63 9.72 -9.01
C TRP A 82 -5.47 11.25 -8.98
N ASP A 83 -5.75 11.92 -10.09
CA ASP A 83 -5.75 13.38 -10.24
C ASP A 83 -7.19 13.87 -10.42
N GLU A 84 -7.74 14.53 -9.40
CA GLU A 84 -9.08 15.11 -9.42
C GLU A 84 -9.26 16.13 -10.56
N SER A 85 -8.19 16.87 -10.89
CA SER A 85 -8.21 17.87 -11.95
C SER A 85 -8.10 17.29 -13.35
N ARG A 86 -7.60 16.05 -13.46
CA ARG A 86 -7.31 15.32 -14.71
C ARG A 86 -6.39 16.09 -15.66
N GLN A 87 -5.52 16.95 -15.11
CA GLN A 87 -4.60 17.78 -15.90
C GLN A 87 -3.25 17.10 -16.11
N GLN A 88 -2.88 16.14 -15.26
CA GLN A 88 -1.67 15.36 -15.47
C GLN A 88 -1.78 14.49 -16.74
N ARG A 89 -0.70 14.39 -17.52
CA ARG A 89 -0.68 13.58 -18.75
C ARG A 89 -0.78 12.07 -18.50
N TRP A 90 -0.48 11.63 -17.27
CA TRP A 90 -0.61 10.23 -16.88
C TRP A 90 -2.05 9.89 -16.43
N ALA A 91 -2.88 10.90 -16.18
CA ALA A 91 -4.22 10.72 -15.67
C ALA A 91 -5.19 10.45 -16.82
N ASP A 92 -6.04 9.45 -16.65
CA ASP A 92 -7.14 9.18 -17.57
C ASP A 92 -8.08 10.41 -17.63
N PRO A 93 -8.47 10.87 -18.83
CA PRO A 93 -9.27 12.09 -18.98
C PRO A 93 -10.71 11.98 -18.42
N VAL A 94 -11.20 10.75 -18.22
CA VAL A 94 -12.55 10.48 -17.70
C VAL A 94 -12.52 10.17 -16.21
N THR A 95 -11.59 9.32 -15.75
CA THR A 95 -11.57 8.85 -14.37
C THR A 95 -10.56 9.60 -13.51
N GLY A 96 -9.51 10.17 -14.09
CA GLY A 96 -8.38 10.78 -13.38
C GLY A 96 -7.34 9.77 -12.88
N GLN A 97 -7.53 8.47 -13.14
CA GLN A 97 -6.67 7.40 -12.63
C GLN A 97 -5.36 7.29 -13.43
N SER A 98 -4.29 6.82 -12.79
CA SER A 98 -3.07 6.37 -13.47
C SER A 98 -3.28 5.06 -14.21
N SER A 99 -2.37 4.67 -15.10
CA SER A 99 -2.59 3.56 -16.03
C SER A 99 -2.42 2.14 -15.48
N HIS A 100 -1.72 1.93 -14.36
CA HIS A 100 -1.36 0.59 -13.89
C HIS A 100 -1.49 0.40 -12.38
N PHE A 101 -1.68 -0.87 -11.99
CA PHE A 101 -1.70 -1.33 -10.60
C PHE A 101 -0.27 -1.58 -10.12
N TRP A 102 0.40 -0.51 -9.71
CA TRP A 102 1.74 -0.63 -9.15
C TRP A 102 1.71 -1.26 -7.77
N GLY A 103 2.40 -2.40 -7.62
CA GLY A 103 2.27 -3.24 -6.44
C GLY A 103 2.63 -2.54 -5.13
N ARG A 104 3.68 -1.70 -5.11
CA ARG A 104 4.09 -1.04 -3.86
C ARG A 104 3.12 0.05 -3.43
N GLY A 105 2.50 0.75 -4.39
CA GLY A 105 1.43 1.71 -4.09
C GLY A 105 0.29 1.01 -3.34
N MET A 106 -0.16 -0.12 -3.87
CA MET A 106 -1.15 -0.96 -3.17
C MET A 106 -0.62 -1.52 -1.85
N GLY A 107 0.63 -1.95 -1.77
CA GLY A 107 1.25 -2.46 -0.55
C GLY A 107 1.17 -1.45 0.61
N TRP A 108 1.49 -0.19 0.33
CA TRP A 108 1.32 0.90 1.30
C TRP A 108 -0.13 1.05 1.74
N TYR A 109 -1.07 1.02 0.80
CA TYR A 109 -2.49 1.12 1.11
C TYR A 109 -2.97 -0.01 2.04
N GLY A 110 -2.54 -1.25 1.78
CA GLY A 110 -2.85 -2.42 2.60
C GLY A 110 -2.33 -2.30 4.02
N MET A 111 -1.04 -2.03 4.17
CA MET A 111 -0.45 -1.79 5.48
C MET A 111 -1.17 -0.67 6.23
N ALA A 112 -1.51 0.42 5.53
CA ALA A 112 -2.19 1.55 6.13
C ALA A 112 -3.58 1.18 6.64
N LEU A 113 -4.33 0.35 5.91
CA LEU A 113 -5.67 -0.11 6.33
C LEU A 113 -5.64 -0.87 7.65
N VAL A 114 -4.73 -1.83 7.81
CA VAL A 114 -4.64 -2.64 9.03
C VAL A 114 -4.05 -1.86 10.19
N ASP A 115 -3.17 -0.88 9.92
CA ASP A 115 -2.55 -0.05 10.96
C ASP A 115 -3.50 1.01 11.51
N VAL A 116 -4.33 1.66 10.68
CA VAL A 116 -5.31 2.63 11.20
C VAL A 116 -6.37 1.96 12.08
N LEU A 117 -6.70 0.70 11.80
CA LEU A 117 -7.65 -0.09 12.59
C LEU A 117 -7.14 -0.42 14.01
N ASP A 118 -5.84 -0.31 14.28
CA ASP A 118 -5.31 -0.42 15.65
C ASP A 118 -5.68 0.78 16.54
N PHE A 119 -6.06 1.91 15.94
CA PHE A 119 -6.32 3.16 16.65
C PHE A 119 -7.76 3.68 16.51
N ILE A 120 -8.43 3.40 15.39
CA ILE A 120 -9.85 3.76 15.20
C ILE A 120 -10.70 2.98 16.21
N PRO A 121 -11.53 3.64 17.04
CA PRO A 121 -12.39 2.98 18.02
C PRO A 121 -13.31 1.93 17.40
N GLU A 122 -13.59 0.84 18.13
CA GLU A 122 -14.45 -0.25 17.65
C GLU A 122 -15.88 0.21 17.33
N ASP A 123 -16.38 1.21 18.06
CA ASP A 123 -17.71 1.81 17.89
C ASP A 123 -17.73 2.99 16.91
N HIS A 124 -16.60 3.31 16.27
CA HIS A 124 -16.54 4.40 15.29
C HIS A 124 -17.40 4.03 14.06
N PRO A 125 -18.36 4.89 13.63
CA PRO A 125 -19.31 4.56 12.58
C PRO A 125 -18.67 4.27 11.22
N GLY A 126 -17.45 4.78 11.01
CA GLY A 126 -16.65 4.55 9.81
C GLY A 126 -15.82 3.27 9.78
N ARG A 127 -15.69 2.55 10.91
CA ARG A 127 -14.77 1.41 11.04
C ARG A 127 -15.14 0.26 10.10
N ASP A 128 -16.44 -0.04 9.98
CA ASP A 128 -16.94 -1.10 9.11
C ASP A 128 -16.60 -0.88 7.64
N SER A 129 -16.55 0.38 7.19
CA SER A 129 -16.12 0.72 5.84
C SER A 129 -14.66 0.33 5.60
N ILE A 130 -13.78 0.57 6.57
CA ILE A 130 -12.36 0.19 6.48
C ILE A 130 -12.21 -1.34 6.51
N LEU A 131 -12.92 -2.04 7.40
CA LEU A 131 -12.93 -3.51 7.42
C LEU A 131 -13.44 -4.11 6.10
N ALA A 132 -14.45 -3.50 5.49
CA ALA A 132 -14.95 -3.92 4.19
C ALA A 132 -13.90 -3.71 3.08
N ILE A 133 -13.12 -2.63 3.12
CA ILE A 133 -12.01 -2.40 2.19
C ILE A 133 -10.90 -3.44 2.41
N VAL A 134 -10.54 -3.74 3.66
CA VAL A 134 -9.56 -4.79 3.99
C VAL A 134 -9.93 -6.13 3.34
N ARG A 135 -11.19 -6.56 3.47
CA ARG A 135 -11.66 -7.81 2.84
C ARG A 135 -11.58 -7.77 1.32
N ARG A 136 -11.99 -6.66 0.69
CA ARG A 136 -11.90 -6.50 -0.77
C ARG A 136 -10.45 -6.54 -1.25
N MET A 137 -9.56 -5.87 -0.52
CA MET A 137 -8.14 -5.84 -0.84
C MET A 137 -7.50 -7.22 -0.73
N ALA A 138 -7.77 -7.97 0.35
CA ALA A 138 -7.28 -9.33 0.53
C ALA A 138 -7.67 -10.23 -0.65
N GLY A 139 -8.95 -10.23 -1.02
CA GLY A 139 -9.41 -10.99 -2.19
C GLY A 139 -8.76 -10.52 -3.49
N ALA A 140 -8.53 -9.22 -3.68
CA ALA A 140 -7.92 -8.69 -4.90
C ALA A 140 -6.45 -9.08 -5.07
N ILE A 141 -5.64 -8.97 -4.01
CA ILE A 141 -4.21 -9.30 -4.10
C ILE A 141 -3.98 -10.81 -4.20
N VAL A 142 -4.76 -11.64 -3.52
CA VAL A 142 -4.60 -13.10 -3.60
C VAL A 142 -4.91 -13.62 -5.01
N ARG A 143 -5.86 -13.00 -5.72
CA ARG A 143 -6.16 -13.36 -7.12
C ARG A 143 -5.00 -13.13 -8.09
N VAL A 144 -4.06 -12.26 -7.75
CA VAL A 144 -2.89 -11.92 -8.59
C VAL A 144 -1.57 -12.34 -7.92
N GLN A 145 -1.64 -13.22 -6.92
CA GLN A 145 -0.47 -13.85 -6.33
C GLN A 145 0.11 -14.84 -7.33
N ASP A 146 1.42 -14.81 -7.51
CA ASP A 146 2.10 -15.75 -8.40
C ASP A 146 1.94 -17.18 -7.88
N GLU A 147 1.46 -18.09 -8.73
CA GLU A 147 1.17 -19.47 -8.32
C GLU A 147 2.45 -20.26 -8.03
N GLU A 148 3.52 -20.01 -8.78
CA GLU A 148 4.78 -20.76 -8.66
C GLU A 148 5.55 -20.37 -7.40
N THR A 149 5.67 -19.07 -7.13
CA THR A 149 6.54 -18.54 -6.08
C THR A 149 5.79 -18.04 -4.84
N GLY A 150 4.48 -17.84 -4.93
CA GLY A 150 3.68 -17.29 -3.83
C GLY A 150 3.89 -15.80 -3.59
N VAL A 151 4.67 -15.09 -4.39
CA VAL A 151 4.95 -13.65 -4.23
C VAL A 151 4.28 -12.82 -5.33
N TRP A 152 4.58 -11.53 -5.43
CA TRP A 152 3.88 -10.62 -6.37
C TRP A 152 4.82 -9.86 -7.28
N TYR A 153 4.31 -9.55 -8.46
CA TYR A 153 4.97 -8.74 -9.48
C TYR A 153 4.96 -7.24 -9.16
N GLN A 154 5.91 -6.50 -9.75
CA GLN A 154 5.98 -5.03 -9.73
C GLN A 154 4.69 -4.38 -10.28
N VAL A 155 4.20 -4.86 -11.43
CA VAL A 155 2.87 -4.52 -11.97
C VAL A 155 1.99 -5.75 -11.81
N LEU A 156 0.97 -5.64 -10.96
CA LEU A 156 0.30 -6.79 -10.35
C LEU A 156 -0.42 -7.70 -11.33
N ASP A 157 -1.09 -7.14 -12.33
CA ASP A 157 -1.95 -7.85 -13.29
C ASP A 157 -1.22 -8.26 -14.58
N GLN A 158 0.11 -8.09 -14.63
CA GLN A 158 0.90 -8.23 -15.86
C GLN A 158 2.05 -9.23 -15.69
N GLY A 159 1.88 -10.28 -14.87
CA GLY A 159 2.94 -11.24 -14.52
C GLY A 159 3.61 -11.88 -15.75
N ASP A 160 2.82 -12.21 -16.77
CA ASP A 160 3.30 -12.82 -18.02
C ASP A 160 3.92 -11.83 -19.02
N ARG A 161 3.86 -10.52 -18.73
CA ARG A 161 4.35 -9.50 -19.65
C ARG A 161 5.87 -9.37 -19.53
N GLU A 162 6.54 -9.36 -20.68
CA GLU A 162 8.00 -9.24 -20.77
C GLU A 162 8.52 -8.03 -19.96
N GLY A 163 9.58 -8.27 -19.18
CA GLY A 163 10.24 -7.25 -18.36
C GLY A 163 9.63 -7.02 -16.98
N ASN A 164 8.46 -7.59 -16.67
CA ASN A 164 7.95 -7.58 -15.30
C ASN A 164 8.84 -8.46 -14.39
N PHE A 165 8.74 -8.27 -13.09
CA PHE A 165 9.54 -9.01 -12.12
C PHE A 165 8.84 -9.12 -10.78
N LEU A 166 9.10 -10.22 -10.06
CA LEU A 166 8.68 -10.42 -8.68
C LEU A 166 9.40 -9.40 -7.78
N GLU A 167 8.66 -8.65 -6.97
CA GLU A 167 9.17 -7.46 -6.31
C GLU A 167 9.16 -7.59 -4.78
N GLY A 168 10.33 -7.39 -4.15
CA GLY A 168 10.54 -7.65 -2.73
C GLY A 168 9.74 -6.78 -1.77
N SER A 169 9.54 -5.49 -2.07
CA SER A 169 8.73 -4.61 -1.22
C SER A 169 7.22 -4.87 -1.35
N VAL A 170 6.72 -5.16 -2.55
CA VAL A 170 5.32 -5.50 -2.80
C VAL A 170 4.97 -6.74 -2.00
N SER A 171 5.79 -7.77 -2.16
CA SER A 171 5.59 -9.06 -1.50
C SER A 171 5.69 -8.93 0.02
N ALA A 172 6.65 -8.14 0.52
CA ALA A 172 6.78 -7.85 1.94
C ALA A 172 5.55 -7.15 2.53
N MET A 173 5.03 -6.14 1.83
CA MET A 173 3.87 -5.37 2.30
C MET A 173 2.58 -6.20 2.24
N PHE A 174 2.38 -6.99 1.20
CA PHE A 174 1.21 -7.86 1.07
C PHE A 174 1.24 -9.02 2.06
N SER A 175 2.41 -9.64 2.27
CA SER A 175 2.59 -10.63 3.34
C SER A 175 2.26 -10.01 4.70
N CYS A 176 2.85 -8.84 5.03
CA CYS A 176 2.55 -8.13 6.28
C CYS A 176 1.06 -7.82 6.44
N PHE A 177 0.40 -7.34 5.38
CA PHE A 177 -1.03 -7.02 5.38
C PHE A 177 -1.90 -8.25 5.64
N LEU A 178 -1.70 -9.34 4.88
CA LEU A 178 -2.50 -10.56 5.00
C LEU A 178 -2.34 -11.18 6.39
N LEU A 179 -1.10 -11.36 6.84
CA LEU A 179 -0.79 -11.95 8.14
C LEU A 179 -1.38 -11.12 9.29
N LYS A 180 -1.21 -9.79 9.25
CA LYS A 180 -1.79 -8.91 10.27
C LYS A 180 -3.32 -8.92 10.24
N ALA A 181 -3.93 -8.91 9.06
CA ALA A 181 -5.38 -8.97 8.92
C ALA A 181 -5.97 -10.28 9.47
N ILE A 182 -5.28 -11.41 9.29
CA ILE A 182 -5.67 -12.71 9.89
C ILE A 182 -5.52 -12.67 11.41
N ASN A 183 -4.35 -12.26 11.91
CA ASN A 183 -4.06 -12.20 13.36
C ASN A 183 -5.03 -11.30 14.12
N LYS A 184 -5.54 -10.25 13.47
CA LYS A 184 -6.54 -9.33 14.03
C LYS A 184 -7.99 -9.77 13.80
N GLY A 185 -8.23 -10.86 13.06
CA GLY A 185 -9.57 -11.36 12.74
C GLY A 185 -10.34 -10.45 11.78
N TYR A 186 -9.66 -9.64 10.96
CA TYR A 186 -10.30 -8.74 9.99
C TYR A 186 -10.72 -9.49 8.72
N ILE A 187 -10.01 -10.57 8.38
CA ILE A 187 -10.30 -11.50 7.29
C ILE A 187 -10.35 -12.94 7.83
N ASP A 188 -11.02 -13.84 7.09
CA ASP A 188 -11.21 -15.23 7.51
C ASP A 188 -9.89 -16.02 7.42
N ARG A 189 -9.47 -16.65 8.52
CA ARG A 189 -8.23 -17.43 8.56
C ARG A 189 -8.25 -18.60 7.60
N ASN A 190 -9.35 -19.34 7.51
CA ASN A 190 -9.44 -20.54 6.67
C ASN A 190 -9.36 -20.21 5.18
N GLU A 191 -9.81 -19.01 4.78
CA GLU A 191 -9.75 -18.54 3.40
C GLU A 191 -8.37 -18.02 3.01
N TYR A 192 -7.65 -17.34 3.91
CA TYR A 192 -6.46 -16.55 3.56
C TYR A 192 -5.13 -17.07 4.12
N GLU A 193 -5.12 -18.02 5.06
CA GLU A 193 -3.89 -18.49 5.72
C GLU A 193 -2.90 -19.11 4.72
N GLU A 194 -3.36 -19.97 3.81
CA GLU A 194 -2.47 -20.58 2.81
C GLU A 194 -1.77 -19.52 1.96
N ALA A 195 -2.51 -18.54 1.45
CA ALA A 195 -1.96 -17.45 0.66
C ALA A 195 -0.97 -16.58 1.46
N ALA A 196 -1.29 -16.30 2.74
CA ALA A 196 -0.46 -15.48 3.63
C ALA A 196 0.86 -16.18 4.02
N VAL A 197 0.81 -17.49 4.27
CA VAL A 197 2.00 -18.30 4.57
C VAL A 197 2.87 -18.45 3.33
N ARG A 198 2.27 -18.81 2.18
CA ARG A 198 2.99 -18.88 0.89
C ARG A 198 3.68 -17.57 0.53
N ALA A 199 3.05 -16.44 0.84
CA ALA A 199 3.65 -15.12 0.64
C ALA A 199 4.96 -14.94 1.39
N TYR A 200 4.98 -15.28 2.70
CA TYR A 200 6.18 -15.11 3.51
C TYR A 200 7.26 -16.13 3.16
N ASP A 201 6.87 -17.40 3.03
CA ASP A 201 7.81 -18.48 2.69
C ASP A 201 8.42 -18.26 1.30
N GLY A 202 7.59 -17.89 0.32
CA GLY A 202 8.02 -17.57 -1.03
C GLY A 202 8.97 -16.38 -1.10
N MET A 203 8.79 -15.37 -0.24
CA MET A 203 9.78 -14.31 -0.10
C MET A 203 11.12 -14.83 0.39
N VAL A 204 11.12 -15.64 1.46
CA VAL A 204 12.34 -16.21 2.03
C VAL A 204 13.07 -17.09 1.02
N GLU A 205 12.32 -17.85 0.22
CA GLU A 205 12.88 -18.77 -0.77
C GLU A 205 13.39 -18.05 -2.03
N HIS A 206 12.62 -17.11 -2.58
CA HIS A 206 12.87 -16.56 -3.92
C HIS A 206 13.46 -15.16 -3.93
N LEU A 207 13.24 -14.37 -2.87
CA LEU A 207 13.61 -12.94 -2.83
C LEU A 207 14.62 -12.61 -1.74
N VAL A 208 14.92 -13.56 -0.85
CA VAL A 208 15.93 -13.42 0.20
C VAL A 208 17.13 -14.31 -0.09
N SER A 209 18.33 -13.75 0.08
CA SER A 209 19.59 -14.49 -0.03
C SER A 209 20.58 -14.06 1.06
N THR A 210 21.62 -14.85 1.26
CA THR A 210 22.72 -14.52 2.18
C THR A 210 24.01 -14.35 1.38
N ARG A 211 24.64 -13.18 1.49
CA ARG A 211 25.96 -12.93 0.90
C ARG A 211 27.05 -13.70 1.66
N GLU A 212 28.22 -13.88 1.05
CA GLU A 212 29.37 -14.57 1.67
C GLU A 212 29.77 -13.99 3.04
N ASN A 213 29.57 -12.69 3.25
CA ASN A 213 29.86 -12.01 4.51
C ASN A 213 28.75 -12.17 5.58
N GLY A 214 27.73 -12.99 5.33
CA GLY A 214 26.59 -13.21 6.22
C GLY A 214 25.50 -12.14 6.15
N THR A 215 25.61 -11.14 5.28
CA THR A 215 24.55 -10.13 5.09
C THR A 215 23.33 -10.76 4.40
N ILE A 216 22.17 -10.67 5.05
CA ILE A 216 20.88 -11.00 4.45
C ILE A 216 20.48 -9.90 3.45
N VAL A 217 20.01 -10.31 2.28
CA VAL A 217 19.66 -9.45 1.16
C VAL A 217 18.26 -9.76 0.67
N ILE A 218 17.42 -8.73 0.57
CA ILE A 218 16.16 -8.76 -0.15
C ILE A 218 16.37 -8.13 -1.53
N SER A 219 16.11 -8.87 -2.60
CA SER A 219 16.28 -8.43 -3.98
C SER A 219 15.41 -9.26 -4.95
N PRO A 220 14.94 -8.69 -6.07
CA PRO A 220 15.04 -7.28 -6.45
C PRO A 220 14.02 -6.39 -5.72
N VAL A 221 14.39 -5.13 -5.48
CA VAL A 221 13.47 -4.11 -4.94
C VAL A 221 13.53 -2.85 -5.79
N CYS A 222 12.39 -2.43 -6.33
CA CYS A 222 12.21 -1.17 -7.02
C CYS A 222 12.57 -0.01 -6.08
N GLN A 223 13.50 0.86 -6.48
CA GLN A 223 14.03 1.96 -5.68
C GLN A 223 13.00 3.07 -5.45
N VAL A 224 12.25 3.41 -6.50
CA VAL A 224 11.25 4.47 -6.49
C VAL A 224 10.23 4.22 -7.58
N GLY A 225 8.99 4.62 -7.34
CA GLY A 225 7.96 4.75 -8.37
C GLY A 225 7.20 6.05 -8.10
N GLY A 226 6.67 6.67 -9.14
CA GLY A 226 5.92 7.91 -9.01
C GLY A 226 5.35 8.40 -10.33
N LEU A 227 4.58 9.47 -10.26
CA LEU A 227 3.85 10.01 -11.39
C LEU A 227 4.20 11.48 -11.62
N GLY A 228 4.18 11.94 -12.88
CA GLY A 228 4.49 13.31 -13.28
C GLY A 228 5.91 13.76 -12.92
N GLY A 229 6.09 15.03 -12.59
CA GLY A 229 7.39 15.62 -12.21
C GLY A 229 8.31 15.94 -13.39
N ASN A 230 9.60 16.15 -13.08
CA ASN A 230 10.67 16.41 -14.05
C ASN A 230 11.97 15.65 -13.63
N PRO A 231 12.49 14.68 -14.42
CA PRO A 231 11.93 14.18 -15.68
C PRO A 231 10.51 13.64 -15.50
N TYR A 232 9.72 13.71 -16.56
CA TYR A 232 8.30 13.36 -16.48
C TYR A 232 8.11 11.85 -16.43
N ARG A 233 7.38 11.38 -15.42
CA ARG A 233 7.03 9.97 -15.22
C ARG A 233 5.59 9.78 -15.69
N ASP A 234 5.40 9.04 -16.75
CA ASP A 234 4.09 8.89 -17.41
C ASP A 234 3.21 7.79 -16.80
N GLY A 235 3.73 7.01 -15.85
CA GLY A 235 2.98 5.92 -15.22
C GLY A 235 2.66 4.78 -16.19
N SER A 236 3.36 4.68 -17.32
CA SER A 236 3.28 3.54 -18.24
C SER A 236 3.86 2.27 -17.60
N TYR A 237 3.52 1.12 -18.18
CA TYR A 237 4.14 -0.15 -17.82
C TYR A 237 5.66 -0.06 -17.94
N GLU A 238 6.16 0.46 -19.07
CA GLU A 238 7.57 0.64 -19.37
C GLU A 238 8.26 1.53 -18.33
N TYR A 239 7.59 2.57 -17.84
CA TYR A 239 8.09 3.37 -16.74
C TYR A 239 8.29 2.53 -15.47
N TYR A 240 7.27 1.78 -15.03
CA TYR A 240 7.36 1.01 -13.79
C TYR A 240 8.38 -0.13 -13.81
N ILE A 241 8.51 -0.84 -14.94
CA ILE A 241 9.45 -1.97 -15.03
C ILE A 241 10.90 -1.53 -15.22
N ASN A 242 11.14 -0.33 -15.76
CA ASN A 242 12.49 0.20 -15.96
C ASN A 242 12.99 1.09 -14.81
N GLU A 243 12.19 1.27 -13.75
CA GLU A 243 12.67 1.92 -12.53
C GLU A 243 13.81 1.11 -11.92
N ARG A 244 14.79 1.83 -11.34
CA ARG A 244 16.01 1.20 -10.82
C ARG A 244 15.66 0.20 -9.72
N GLN A 245 16.34 -0.94 -9.71
CA GLN A 245 16.26 -1.90 -8.63
C GLN A 245 17.47 -1.76 -7.70
N ARG A 246 17.28 -2.00 -6.40
CA ARG A 246 18.36 -2.01 -5.41
C ARG A 246 18.11 -3.06 -4.32
N ASP A 247 19.19 -3.59 -3.79
CA ASP A 247 19.15 -4.50 -2.64
C ASP A 247 18.80 -3.74 -1.36
N ASN A 248 18.07 -4.39 -0.46
CA ASN A 248 17.83 -3.90 0.90
C ASN A 248 17.30 -2.45 0.99
N ASP A 249 16.43 -2.06 0.05
CA ASP A 249 15.67 -0.82 0.19
C ASP A 249 14.89 -0.83 1.53
N PRO A 250 14.94 0.24 2.34
CA PRO A 250 14.11 0.35 3.55
C PRO A 250 12.61 0.14 3.32
N LYS A 251 12.13 0.37 2.09
CA LYS A 251 10.74 0.10 1.68
C LYS A 251 10.43 -1.39 1.57
N ALA A 252 11.43 -2.26 1.50
CA ALA A 252 11.26 -3.71 1.60
C ALA A 252 11.65 -4.23 2.99
N THR A 253 12.79 -3.79 3.55
CA THR A 253 13.29 -4.36 4.81
C THR A 253 12.38 -4.07 6.00
N GLY A 254 11.78 -2.87 6.06
CA GLY A 254 10.79 -2.54 7.10
C GLY A 254 9.58 -3.47 7.04
N PRO A 255 8.84 -3.53 5.92
CA PRO A 255 7.73 -4.46 5.74
C PRO A 255 8.09 -5.94 5.92
N PHE A 256 9.29 -6.37 5.52
CA PHE A 256 9.72 -7.76 5.71
C PHE A 256 9.88 -8.12 7.19
N ILE A 257 10.48 -7.24 7.99
CA ILE A 257 10.57 -7.43 9.44
C ILE A 257 9.17 -7.45 10.06
N MET A 258 8.28 -6.54 9.65
CA MET A 258 6.90 -6.51 10.14
C MET A 258 6.12 -7.77 9.77
N ALA A 259 6.29 -8.27 8.55
CA ALA A 259 5.72 -9.53 8.09
C ALA A 259 6.23 -10.71 8.93
N GLY A 260 7.55 -10.79 9.19
CA GLY A 260 8.13 -11.87 9.99
C GLY A 260 7.60 -11.92 11.42
N ILE A 261 7.36 -10.76 12.04
CA ILE A 261 6.71 -10.70 13.36
C ILE A 261 5.28 -11.24 13.29
N GLN A 262 4.51 -10.87 12.27
CA GLN A 262 3.13 -11.35 12.12
C GLN A 262 3.07 -12.84 11.76
N TYR A 263 4.04 -13.32 10.99
CA TYR A 263 4.16 -14.73 10.61
C TYR A 263 4.43 -15.58 11.85
N ASP A 264 5.40 -15.18 12.68
CA ASP A 264 5.73 -15.87 13.94
C ASP A 264 4.49 -15.98 14.85
N MET A 265 3.75 -14.88 15.03
CA MET A 265 2.50 -14.86 15.80
C MET A 265 1.39 -15.77 15.25
N LEU A 266 1.35 -16.01 13.93
CA LEU A 266 0.33 -16.86 13.31
C LEU A 266 0.63 -18.35 13.49
N MET A 267 1.91 -18.68 13.60
CA MET A 267 2.43 -20.04 13.71
C MET A 267 2.49 -20.56 15.15
N GLU A 268 2.42 -19.68 16.15
CA GLU A 268 2.22 -20.01 17.58
C GLU A 268 0.79 -20.47 17.89
#